data_AF-A0A2E9RSP8-F1
#
_entry.id   AF-A0A2E9RSP8-F1
#
_cell.length_a   1.000
_cell.length_b   1.000
_cell.length_c   1.000
_cell.angle_alpha   90.00
_cell.angle_beta   90.00
_cell.angle_gamma   90.00
#
_symmetry.space_group_name_H-M   'P 1'
#
loop_
_entity.id
_entity.type
_entity.pdbx_description
1 polymer ?
#
loop_
_entity_poly.entity_id
_entity_poly.type
_entity_poly.pdbx_seq_one_letter_code
_entity_poly.pdbx_strand_id
1 'polypeptide(L)'
;MKEISARGHEIAIVTSRIYTEGSKSRINMFVMEHELPVERDTVFTNKEWKSDVLEEMGSVLHFDDDKEELERIETKGISVVEIPHPLGPRR
;
A
#
# COMPACT_ATOMS: atom_id res chain seq x y z
N MET A 1 -5.60 -10.19 -0.70
CA MET A 1 -5.81 -9.20 -1.78
C MET A 1 -6.90 -9.63 -2.76
N LYS A 2 -6.72 -10.66 -3.60
CA LYS A 2 -7.77 -11.10 -4.57
C LYS A 2 -9.10 -11.46 -3.92
N GLU A 3 -9.06 -12.16 -2.78
CA GLU A 3 -10.28 -12.48 -2.01
C GLU A 3 -10.93 -11.24 -1.37
N ILE A 4 -10.14 -10.24 -0.96
CA ILE A 4 -10.65 -9.00 -0.36
C ILE A 4 -11.37 -8.17 -1.43
N SER A 5 -10.77 -8.05 -2.62
CA SER A 5 -11.42 -7.43 -3.78
C SER A 5 -12.70 -8.16 -4.18
N ALA A 6 -12.72 -9.49 -4.18
CA ALA A 6 -13.93 -10.28 -4.47
C ALA A 6 -15.08 -10.04 -3.48
N ARG A 7 -14.80 -9.51 -2.28
CA ARG A 7 -15.82 -9.11 -1.29
C ARG A 7 -16.33 -7.68 -1.48
N GLY A 8 -15.92 -6.99 -2.55
CA GLY A 8 -16.37 -5.65 -2.92
C GLY A 8 -15.53 -4.52 -2.31
N HIS A 9 -14.35 -4.82 -1.77
CA HIS A 9 -13.43 -3.79 -1.32
C HIS A 9 -12.54 -3.31 -2.45
N GLU A 10 -12.43 -1.99 -2.60
CA GLU A 10 -11.44 -1.39 -3.47
C GLU A 10 -10.03 -1.57 -2.90
N ILE A 11 -9.08 -1.93 -3.76
CA ILE A 11 -7.67 -2.11 -3.39
C ILE A 11 -6.83 -0.98 -3.97
N ALA A 12 -6.03 -0.37 -3.11
CA ALA A 12 -5.08 0.68 -3.44
C ALA A 12 -3.65 0.28 -3.07
N ILE A 13 -2.66 0.80 -3.81
CA ILE A 13 -1.25 0.75 -3.41
C ILE A 13 -0.88 2.13 -2.88
N VAL A 14 -0.35 2.18 -1.65
CA VAL A 14 0.19 3.39 -1.03
C VAL A 14 1.67 3.17 -0.73
N THR A 15 2.53 4.11 -1.09
CA THR A 15 3.98 3.97 -0.95
C THR A 15 4.64 5.25 -0.47
N SER A 16 5.64 5.13 0.41
CA SER A 16 6.47 6.24 0.89
C SER A 16 7.59 6.64 -0.08
N ARG A 17 7.70 5.96 -1.23
CA ARG A 17 8.65 6.32 -2.29
C ARG A 17 8.38 7.73 -2.81
N ILE A 18 9.44 8.40 -3.25
CA ILE A 18 9.30 9.65 -4.01
C ILE A 18 8.68 9.33 -5.37
N TYR A 19 7.69 10.13 -5.76
CA TYR A 19 7.12 10.08 -7.08
C TYR A 19 8.19 10.37 -8.15
N THR A 20 8.33 9.44 -9.07
CA THR A 20 9.04 9.62 -10.33
C THR A 20 8.28 8.86 -11.41
N GLU A 21 8.33 9.31 -12.66
CA GLU A 21 7.74 8.55 -13.78
C GLU A 21 8.26 7.10 -13.81
N GLY A 22 9.55 6.90 -13.50
CA GLY A 22 10.16 5.58 -13.45
C GLY A 22 9.72 4.71 -12.28
N SER A 23 9.31 5.27 -11.14
CA SER A 23 8.76 4.50 -10.02
C SER A 23 7.30 4.14 -10.27
N LYS A 24 6.48 5.09 -10.78
CA LYS A 24 5.10 4.83 -11.21
C LYS A 24 5.06 3.73 -12.27
N SER A 25 5.86 3.86 -13.33
CA SER A 25 5.90 2.87 -14.42
C SER A 25 6.28 1.46 -13.92
N ARG A 26 7.28 1.34 -13.05
CA ARG A 26 7.70 0.04 -12.50
C ARG A 26 6.62 -0.62 -11.65
N ILE A 27 5.91 0.15 -10.82
CA ILE A 27 4.82 -0.37 -10.00
C ILE A 27 3.64 -0.79 -10.88
N ASN A 28 3.25 0.04 -11.85
CA ASN A 28 2.18 -0.28 -12.79
C ASN A 28 2.48 -1.54 -13.60
N MET A 29 3.73 -1.70 -14.06
CA MET A 29 4.16 -2.91 -14.76
C MET A 29 4.05 -4.15 -13.87
N PHE A 30 4.46 -4.07 -12.60
CA PHE A 30 4.33 -5.17 -11.64
C PHE A 30 2.86 -5.53 -11.35
N VAL A 31 1.99 -4.52 -11.21
CA VAL A 31 0.54 -4.71 -11.02
C VAL A 31 -0.06 -5.47 -12.22
N MET A 32 0.31 -5.08 -13.44
CA MET A 32 -0.17 -5.73 -14.66
C MET A 32 0.39 -7.15 -14.81
N GLU A 33 1.69 -7.35 -14.62
CA GLU A 33 2.37 -8.65 -14.73
C GLU A 33 1.76 -9.70 -13.82
N HIS A 34 1.34 -9.31 -12.62
CA HIS A 34 0.77 -10.21 -11.62
C HIS A 34 -0.77 -10.17 -11.53
N GLU A 35 -1.42 -9.43 -12.43
CA GLU A 35 -2.88 -9.26 -12.47
C GLU A 35 -3.44 -8.92 -11.08
N LEU A 36 -2.82 -7.93 -10.42
CA LEU A 36 -3.25 -7.49 -9.11
C LEU A 36 -4.53 -6.66 -9.26
N PRO A 37 -5.55 -6.87 -8.40
CA PRO A 37 -6.85 -6.21 -8.52
C PRO A 37 -6.80 -4.78 -7.95
N VAL A 38 -5.91 -3.95 -8.46
CA VAL A 38 -5.72 -2.56 -8.02
C VAL A 38 -6.49 -1.65 -8.97
N GLU A 39 -7.50 -0.96 -8.45
CA GLU A 39 -8.47 -0.22 -9.27
C GLU A 39 -8.05 1.23 -9.53
N ARG A 40 -7.08 1.73 -8.76
CA ARG A 40 -6.60 3.12 -8.82
C ARG A 40 -5.10 3.22 -9.06
N ASP A 41 -4.67 4.41 -9.48
CA ASP A 41 -3.24 4.74 -9.56
C ASP A 41 -2.57 4.62 -8.18
N THR A 42 -1.28 4.30 -8.18
CA THR A 42 -0.48 4.22 -6.96
C THR A 42 -0.39 5.59 -6.27
N VAL A 43 -0.65 5.62 -4.97
CA VAL A 43 -0.56 6.82 -4.14
C VAL A 43 0.84 6.94 -3.56
N PHE A 44 1.52 8.04 -3.85
CA PHE A 44 2.87 8.33 -3.36
C PHE A 44 2.80 9.37 -2.24
N THR A 45 3.23 9.02 -1.04
CA THR A 45 3.28 9.96 0.09
C THR A 45 4.57 10.79 0.11
N ASN A 46 5.53 10.48 -0.77
CA ASN A 46 6.79 11.22 -0.91
C ASN A 46 7.59 11.34 0.39
N LYS A 47 7.75 10.22 1.11
CA LYS A 47 8.41 10.08 2.42
C LYS A 47 7.60 10.57 3.62
N GLU A 48 6.42 11.13 3.41
CA GLU A 48 5.50 11.42 4.51
C GLU A 48 4.84 10.13 5.03
N TRP A 49 4.32 10.20 6.24
CA TRP A 49 3.63 9.08 6.88
C TRP A 49 2.38 8.67 6.11
N LYS A 50 2.20 7.37 5.88
CA LYS A 50 0.99 6.85 5.23
C LYS A 50 -0.26 7.04 6.08
N SER A 51 -0.14 7.12 7.41
CA SER A 51 -1.28 7.17 8.33
C SER A 51 -2.29 8.27 8.02
N ASP A 52 -1.83 9.49 7.72
CA ASP A 52 -2.73 10.61 7.45
C ASP A 52 -3.41 10.48 6.08
N VAL A 53 -2.67 9.98 5.09
CA VAL A 53 -3.20 9.71 3.74
C VAL A 53 -4.23 8.57 3.79
N LEU A 54 -3.97 7.52 4.55
CA LEU A 54 -4.87 6.38 4.72
C LEU A 54 -6.17 6.77 5.43
N GLU A 55 -6.09 7.65 6.43
CA GLU A 55 -7.24 8.24 7.11
C GLU A 55 -8.10 9.07 6.14
N GLU A 56 -7.47 9.96 5.36
CA GLU A 56 -8.16 10.78 4.34
C GLU A 56 -8.84 9.92 3.26
N MET A 57 -8.19 8.83 2.85
CA MET A 57 -8.73 7.86 1.90
C MET A 57 -9.87 7.00 2.46
N GLY A 58 -10.12 7.06 3.78
CA GLY A 58 -11.10 6.20 4.44
C GLY A 58 -10.70 4.72 4.44
N SER A 59 -9.41 4.43 4.51
CA SER A 59 -8.91 3.04 4.57
C SER A 59 -9.39 2.34 5.84
N VAL A 60 -9.88 1.12 5.69
CA VAL A 60 -10.35 0.29 6.82
C VAL A 60 -9.38 -0.82 7.20
N LEU A 61 -8.49 -1.20 6.28
CA LEU A 61 -7.53 -2.29 6.44
C LEU A 61 -6.25 -1.97 5.66
N HIS A 62 -5.09 -2.04 6.31
CA HIS A 62 -3.79 -1.78 5.69
C HIS A 62 -2.82 -2.95 5.93
N PHE A 63 -2.00 -3.24 4.92
CA PHE A 63 -0.94 -4.25 4.97
C PHE A 63 0.41 -3.55 4.83
N ASP A 64 1.31 -3.75 5.78
CA ASP A 64 2.66 -3.17 5.74
C ASP A 64 3.69 -4.09 6.42
N ASP A 65 4.96 -3.90 6.09
CA ASP A 65 6.08 -4.61 6.70
C ASP A 65 6.83 -3.76 7.74
N ASP A 66 6.59 -2.45 7.77
CA ASP A 66 7.21 -1.53 8.72
C ASP A 66 6.37 -1.37 10.00
N LYS A 67 6.89 -1.86 11.13
CA LYS A 67 6.22 -1.81 12.43
C LYS A 67 5.94 -0.40 12.93
N GLU A 68 6.86 0.55 12.74
CA GLU A 68 6.61 1.93 13.20
C GLU A 68 5.44 2.54 12.43
N GLU A 69 5.34 2.21 11.15
CA GLU A 69 4.26 2.67 10.31
C GLU A 69 2.92 2.04 10.69
N LEU A 70 2.91 0.74 10.99
CA LEU A 70 1.72 0.03 11.47
C LEU A 70 1.19 0.60 12.79
N GLU A 71 2.06 0.88 13.77
CA GLU A 71 1.65 1.47 15.04
C GLU A 71 0.93 2.80 14.82
N ARG A 72 1.46 3.67 13.95
CA ARG A 72 0.83 4.96 13.62
C ARG A 72 -0.52 4.79 12.94
N ILE A 73 -0.62 3.85 12.01
CA ILE A 73 -1.86 3.57 11.28
C ILE A 73 -2.94 3.05 12.23
N GLU A 74 -2.57 2.17 13.17
CA GLU A 74 -3.51 1.63 14.16
C GLU A 74 -4.06 2.74 15.07
N THR A 75 -3.27 3.76 15.43
CA THR A 75 -3.78 4.91 16.21
C THR A 75 -4.89 5.71 15.51
N LYS A 76 -5.03 5.58 14.18
CA LYS A 76 -6.10 6.18 13.39
C LYS A 76 -7.38 5.33 13.35
N GLY A 77 -7.40 4.18 14.04
CA GLY A 77 -8.52 3.24 14.03
C GLY A 77 -8.59 2.35 12.78
N ILE A 78 -7.52 2.31 11.99
CA ILE A 78 -7.41 1.49 10.78
C ILE A 78 -6.88 0.11 11.19
N SER A 79 -7.53 -0.96 10.73
CA SER A 79 -7.04 -2.32 11.00
C SER A 79 -5.72 -2.56 10.26
N VAL A 80 -4.75 -3.16 10.93
CA VAL A 80 -3.42 -3.41 10.35
C VAL A 80 -3.09 -4.90 10.30
N VAL A 81 -2.35 -5.28 9.27
CA VAL A 81 -1.77 -6.63 9.14
C VAL A 81 -0.28 -6.50 8.81
N GLU A 82 0.56 -6.94 9.74
CA GLU A 82 2.00 -7.07 9.49
C GLU A 82 2.26 -8.18 8.47
N ILE A 83 2.92 -7.83 7.37
CA ILE A 83 3.37 -8.79 6.36
C ILE A 83 4.89 -8.86 6.43
N PRO A 84 5.49 -10.05 6.63
CA PRO A 84 6.94 -10.15 6.70
C PRO A 84 7.58 -9.75 5.37
N HIS A 85 8.66 -8.99 5.46
CA HIS A 85 9.42 -8.62 4.28
C HIS A 85 9.92 -9.88 3.55
N PRO A 86 9.78 -9.97 2.22
CA PRO A 86 10.19 -11.14 1.47
C PRO A 86 11.70 -11.38 1.62
N LEU A 87 12.10 -12.64 1.78
CA LEU A 87 13.50 -13.05 1.80
C LEU A 87 14.09 -12.84 0.40
N GLY A 88 14.91 -11.80 0.23
CA GLY A 88 15.55 -11.48 -1.04
C GLY A 88 16.48 -10.27 -0.94
N PRO A 89 17.34 -10.04 -1.95
CA PRO A 89 18.21 -8.87 -1.97
C PRO A 89 17.36 -7.60 -1.97
N ARG A 90 17.64 -6.69 -1.02
CA ARG A 90 17.12 -5.32 -1.06
C ARG A 90 17.66 -4.67 -2.34
N ARG A 91 16.77 -4.35 -3.28
CA ARG A 91 17.11 -3.66 -4.53
C ARG A 91 16.87 -2.16 -4.40
#